data_AF-A0A7V4P9E1-F1
#
_entry.id   AF-A0A7V4P9E1-F1
#
_cell.length_a   1.000
_cell.length_b   1.000
_cell.length_c   1.000
_cell.angle_alpha   90.00
_cell.angle_beta   90.00
_cell.angle_gamma   90.00
#
_symmetry.space_group_name_H-M   'P 1'
#
loop_
_entity.id
_entity.type
_entity.pdbx_description
1 polymer ?
#
loop_
_entity_poly.entity_id
_entity_poly.type
_entity_poly.pdbx_seq_one_letter_code
_entity_poly.pdbx_strand_id
1 'polypeptide(L)' 'MSHPDQNRLVMRTNADCLRQALRWLLCQVQWSGIRFRADCTWTPRHLAATALLWAWSDEPTLGGRFFTAR' A
#
# COMPACT_ATOMS: atom_id res chain seq x y z
N MET A 1 -39.66 1.98 -15.96
CA MET A 1 -38.45 1.14 -16.04
C MET A 1 -37.39 1.93 -16.79
N SER A 2 -36.41 2.53 -16.09
CA SER A 2 -35.17 3.08 -16.67
C SER A 2 -34.13 3.25 -15.56
N HIS A 3 -33.44 2.17 -15.20
CA HIS A 3 -32.16 2.28 -14.50
C HIS A 3 -31.06 2.27 -15.57
N PRO A 4 -30.42 3.40 -15.90
CA PRO A 4 -29.09 3.32 -16.46
C PRO A 4 -28.16 2.93 -15.32
N ASP A 5 -27.87 1.63 -15.26
CA ASP A 5 -26.74 1.07 -14.52
C ASP A 5 -25.48 1.69 -15.10
N GLN A 6 -25.12 2.85 -14.54
CA GLN A 6 -23.93 3.60 -14.90
C GLN A 6 -22.76 2.84 -14.27
N ASN A 7 -22.42 1.72 -14.90
CA ASN A 7 -21.27 0.89 -14.61
C ASN A 7 -20.01 1.70 -14.96
N ARG A 8 -19.71 2.66 -14.09
CA ARG A 8 -18.53 3.49 -14.13
C ARG A 8 -17.37 2.54 -13.83
N LEU A 9 -16.73 2.03 -14.88
CA LEU A 9 -15.49 1.29 -14.78
C LEU A 9 -14.49 2.15 -14.02
N VAL A 10 -14.41 1.98 -12.69
CA VAL A 10 -13.42 2.65 -11.86
C VAL A 10 -12.10 2.01 -12.23
N MET A 11 -11.38 2.65 -13.15
CA MET A 11 -10.02 2.24 -13.50
C MET A 11 -9.17 2.38 -12.24
N ARG A 12 -8.93 1.26 -11.56
CA ARG A 12 -8.09 1.23 -10.37
C ARG A 12 -6.64 1.30 -10.81
N THR A 13 -5.90 2.26 -10.27
CA THR A 13 -4.47 2.33 -10.53
C THR A 13 -3.73 1.28 -9.69
N ASN A 14 -2.52 0.91 -10.11
CA ASN A 14 -1.65 0.04 -9.29
C ASN A 14 -1.42 0.64 -7.90
N ALA A 15 -1.37 1.97 -7.79
CA ALA A 15 -1.25 2.67 -6.51
C ALA A 15 -2.49 2.45 -5.61
N ASP A 16 -3.69 2.43 -6.17
CA ASP A 16 -4.92 2.17 -5.42
C ASP A 16 -4.97 0.73 -4.90
N CYS A 17 -4.61 -0.23 -5.75
CA CYS A 17 -4.52 -1.64 -5.38
C CYS A 17 -3.46 -1.85 -4.28
N LEU A 18 -2.28 -1.25 -4.44
CA LEU A 18 -1.20 -1.33 -3.45
C LEU A 18 -1.59 -0.71 -2.11
N ARG A 19 -2.23 0.45 -2.14
CA ARG A 19 -2.76 1.11 -0.93
C ARG A 19 -3.77 0.23 -0.23
N GLN A 20 -4.68 -0.42 -0.97
CA GLN A 20 -5.68 -1.31 -0.39
C GLN A 20 -5.04 -2.57 0.22
N ALA A 21 -4.07 -3.17 -0.46
CA ALA A 21 -3.31 -4.31 0.05
C ALA A 21 -2.56 -3.97 1.35
N LEU A 22 -1.83 -2.85 1.40
CA LEU A 22 -1.15 -2.39 2.61
C LEU A 22 -2.15 -2.10 3.74
N ARG A 23 -3.33 -1.55 3.43
CA ARG A 23 -4.36 -1.32 4.44
C ARG A 23 -4.86 -2.62 5.06
N TRP A 24 -5.11 -3.65 4.25
CA TRP A 24 -5.57 -4.96 4.70
C TRP A 24 -4.48 -5.71 5.49
N LEU A 25 -3.24 -5.67 5.02
CA LEU A 25 -2.13 -6.31 5.72
C LEU A 25 -1.93 -5.70 7.12
N LEU A 26 -1.92 -4.37 7.19
CA LEU A 26 -1.61 -3.64 8.42
C LEU A 26 -2.80 -3.50 9.36
N CYS A 27 -4.03 -3.84 8.96
CA CYS A 27 -5.18 -3.76 9.87
C CYS A 27 -5.23 -4.91 10.89
N GLN A 28 -4.52 -6.01 10.63
CA GLN A 28 -4.47 -7.19 11.52
C GLN A 28 -3.53 -6.99 12.72
N VAL A 29 -2.73 -5.93 12.71
CA VAL A 29 -1.71 -5.68 13.75
C VAL A 29 -2.29 -4.78 14.85
N GLN A 30 -2.05 -5.15 16.10
CA GLN A 30 -2.39 -4.31 17.25
C GLN A 30 -1.32 -3.23 17.48
N TRP A 31 -1.56 -2.02 16.97
CA TRP A 31 -0.60 -0.91 17.05
C TRP A 31 -0.55 -0.20 18.42
N SER A 32 -1.54 -0.43 19.30
CA SER A 32 -1.71 0.33 20.55
C SER A 32 -0.57 0.13 21.57
N GLY A 33 0.19 -0.95 21.46
CA GLY A 33 1.34 -1.22 22.32
C GLY A 33 2.62 -0.48 21.91
N ILE A 34 2.65 0.10 20.70
CA ILE A 34 3.85 0.75 20.15
C ILE A 34 3.79 2.22 20.51
N ARG A 35 4.71 2.65 21.38
CA ARG A 35 4.89 4.05 21.74
C ARG A 35 6.15 4.59 21.06
N PHE A 36 6.01 5.73 20.41
CA PHE A 36 7.13 6.48 19.88
C PHE A 36 7.49 7.64 20.80
N ARG A 37 8.64 8.25 20.52
CA ARG A 37 9.05 9.49 21.17
C ARG A 37 8.04 10.60 20.83
N ALA A 38 7.87 11.55 21.75
CA ALA A 38 6.86 12.61 21.63
C ALA A 38 7.06 13.54 20.43
N ASP A 39 8.30 13.65 19.94
CA ASP A 39 8.71 14.41 18.76
C ASP A 39 8.58 13.64 17.45
N CYS A 40 8.22 12.35 17.50
CA CYS A 40 8.07 11.53 16.31
C CYS A 40 6.77 11.87 15.58
N THR A 41 6.90 12.37 14.35
CA THR A 41 5.76 12.70 13.47
C THR A 41 5.18 11.47 12.77
N TRP A 42 5.87 10.33 12.82
CA TRP A 42 5.44 9.10 12.17
C TRP A 42 4.47 8.32 13.05
N THR A 43 3.43 7.77 12.44
CA THR A 43 2.65 6.71 13.11
C THR A 43 3.34 5.35 12.87
N PRO A 44 3.23 4.38 13.80
CA PRO A 44 3.76 3.03 13.61
C PRO A 44 3.33 2.38 12.29
N ARG A 45 2.07 2.60 11.88
CA ARG A 45 1.51 2.09 10.63
C ARG A 45 2.19 2.69 9.39
N HIS A 46 2.40 4.01 9.38
CA HIS A 46 3.10 4.69 8.28
C HIS A 46 4.55 4.20 8.17
N LEU A 47 5.24 4.06 9.30
CA LEU A 47 6.62 3.57 9.32
C LEU A 47 6.70 2.14 8.77
N ALA A 48 5.81 1.24 9.20
CA ALA A 48 5.73 -0.11 8.67
C ALA A 48 5.42 -0.14 7.16
N ALA A 49 4.46 0.67 6.69
CA ALA A 49 4.15 0.77 5.27
C ALA A 49 5.34 1.26 4.45
N THR A 50 6.05 2.29 4.91
CA THR A 50 7.24 2.81 4.25
C THR A 50 8.38 1.81 4.25
N ALA A 51 8.60 1.09 5.35
CA ALA A 51 9.62 0.03 5.41
C ALA A 51 9.33 -1.10 4.41
N LEU A 52 8.07 -1.53 4.28
CA LEU A 52 7.64 -2.53 3.29
C LEU A 52 7.85 -2.04 1.85
N LEU A 53 7.44 -0.80 1.57
CA LEU A 53 7.65 -0.18 0.25
C LEU A 53 9.14 -0.06 -0.06
N TRP A 54 9.95 0.40 0.89
CA TRP A 54 11.40 0.50 0.73
C TRP A 54 12.05 -0.86 0.46
N ALA A 55 11.70 -1.90 1.23
CA ALA A 55 12.19 -3.26 1.02
C ALA A 55 11.81 -3.83 -0.36
N TRP A 56 10.68 -3.42 -0.94
CA TRP A 56 10.26 -3.78 -2.30
C TRP A 56 10.77 -2.84 -3.39
N SER A 57 11.36 -1.70 -3.03
CA SER A 57 11.84 -0.70 -3.98
C SER A 57 13.30 -0.94 -4.38
N ASP A 58 13.98 -1.93 -3.80
CA ASP A 58 15.39 -2.18 -4.08
C ASP A 58 15.61 -2.62 -5.55
N GLU A 59 16.60 -1.98 -6.18
CA GLU A 59 16.90 -1.96 -7.61
C GLU A 59 17.00 -3.33 -8.31
N PRO A 60 17.54 -4.42 -7.71
CA PRO A 60 17.57 -5.72 -8.38
C PRO A 60 16.17 -6.32 -8.59
N THR A 61 15.16 -5.94 -7.80
CA THR A 61 13.80 -6.48 -7.94
C THR A 61 12.94 -5.72 -8.94
N LEU A 62 13.18 -4.41 -9.12
CA LEU A 62 12.48 -3.59 -10.12
C LEU A 62 13.04 -3.86 -11.53
N GLY A 63 14.36 -3.87 -11.70
CA GLY A 63 14.99 -4.19 -12.99
C GLY A 63 14.67 -5.60 -13.48
N GLY A 64 14.76 -6.60 -12.59
CA GLY A 64 14.45 -8.00 -12.93
C GLY A 64 12.98 -8.25 -13.27
N ARG A 65 12.04 -7.59 -12.56
CA ARG A 65 10.60 -7.71 -12.86
C ARG A 65 10.19 -6.96 -14.12
N PHE A 66 10.80 -5.81 -14.42
CA PHE A 66 10.59 -5.13 -15.69
C PHE A 66 11.16 -5.92 -16.88
N PHE A 67 12.30 -6.61 -16.71
CA PHE A 67 12.86 -7.49 -17.74
C PHE A 67 11.99 -8.75 -17.98
N THR A 68 11.47 -9.36 -16.91
CA THR A 68 10.61 -10.56 -17.02
C THR A 68 9.22 -10.25 -17.59
N ALA A 69 8.75 -9.01 -17.44
CA ALA A 69 7.46 -8.56 -17.95
C ALA A 69 7.49 -8.07 -19.42
N ARG A 70 8.66 -8.11 -20.08
CA ARG A 70 8.84 -7.82 -21.51
C ARG A 70 8.91 -9.13 -22.31
#